data_AF-A0A1L9PDK5-F1
#
_entry.id   AF-A0A1L9PDK5-F1
#
_cell.length_a   1.000
_cell.length_b   1.000
_cell.length_c   1.000
_cell.angle_alpha   90.00
_cell.angle_beta   90.00
_cell.angle_gamma   90.00
#
_symmetry.space_group_name_H-M   'P 1'
#
loop_
_entity.id
_entity.type
_entity.pdbx_description
1 polymer ?
#
loop_
_entity_poly.entity_id
_entity_poly.type
_entity_poly.pdbx_seq_one_letter_code
_entity_poly.pdbx_strand_id
1 'polypeptide(L)'
;MASHATESFLRPLLPATASCSADVPEVSQPKRKRQTVACTSCQIKRVKCSGSFPCDGCAGTDFICCYDPRKDKRRKEALKDAQQTKEALRTIINIIYQGTDSDLDNLKAKLKTFASPEAVMEELLNNVHI
;
A
#
# COMPACT_ATOMS: atom_id res chain seq x y z
N MET A 1 -33.69 -36.76 -4.47
CA MET A 1 -32.80 -35.67 -4.90
C MET A 1 -32.79 -34.63 -3.79
N ALA A 2 -32.00 -34.83 -2.73
CA ALA A 2 -31.92 -33.92 -1.60
C ALA A 2 -30.70 -33.01 -1.76
N SER A 3 -30.97 -31.74 -2.06
CA SER A 3 -29.99 -30.67 -2.22
C SER A 3 -29.47 -30.22 -0.86
N HIS A 4 -28.20 -30.50 -0.56
CA HIS A 4 -27.52 -29.88 0.58
C HIS A 4 -26.98 -28.52 0.16
N ALA A 5 -27.63 -27.46 0.65
CA ALA A 5 -27.08 -26.11 0.64
C ALA A 5 -25.86 -26.07 1.57
N THR A 6 -24.70 -25.70 1.02
CA THR A 6 -23.47 -25.47 1.78
C THR A 6 -23.52 -24.07 2.36
N GLU A 7 -24.12 -23.93 3.54
CA GLU A 7 -24.02 -22.68 4.28
C GLU A 7 -22.57 -22.48 4.75
N SER A 8 -21.97 -21.39 4.28
CA SER A 8 -20.65 -20.92 4.66
C SER A 8 -20.66 -20.44 6.11
N PHE A 9 -20.42 -21.34 7.06
CA PHE A 9 -20.16 -20.96 8.45
C PHE A 9 -18.82 -20.24 8.54
N LEU A 10 -18.83 -18.91 8.47
CA LEU A 10 -17.67 -18.10 8.81
C LEU A 10 -17.37 -18.25 10.31
N ARG A 11 -16.11 -18.52 10.64
CA ARG A 11 -15.65 -18.73 12.01
C ARG A 11 -15.74 -17.42 12.81
N PRO A 12 -16.40 -17.40 13.98
CA PRO A 12 -16.50 -16.20 14.81
C PRO A 12 -15.12 -15.74 15.28
N LEU A 13 -14.81 -14.46 15.12
CA LEU A 13 -13.62 -13.84 15.72
C LEU A 13 -13.85 -13.71 17.23
N LEU A 14 -12.91 -14.19 18.05
CA LEU A 14 -12.95 -13.96 19.49
C LEU A 14 -12.55 -12.51 19.83
N PRO A 15 -13.11 -11.91 20.89
CA PRO A 15 -12.69 -10.61 21.39
C PRO A 15 -11.20 -10.62 21.74
N ALA A 16 -10.51 -9.50 21.48
CA ALA A 16 -9.15 -9.31 21.95
C ALA A 16 -9.14 -9.41 23.48
N THR A 17 -8.40 -10.38 24.04
CA THR A 17 -8.16 -10.42 25.47
C THR A 17 -7.38 -9.16 25.83
N ALA A 18 -7.94 -8.33 26.70
CA ALA A 18 -7.23 -7.18 27.24
C ALA A 18 -6.00 -7.72 27.97
N SER A 19 -4.83 -7.63 27.33
CA SER A 19 -3.56 -7.85 27.99
C SER A 19 -3.38 -6.70 28.99
N CYS A 20 -3.74 -6.98 30.24
CA CYS A 20 -3.35 -6.19 31.39
C CYS A 20 -1.82 -6.25 31.46
N SER A 21 -1.16 -5.19 30.98
CA SER A 21 0.27 -5.02 31.18
C SER A 21 0.45 -4.56 32.61
N ALA A 22 0.83 -5.49 33.50
CA ALA A 22 1.28 -5.14 34.84
C ALA A 22 2.52 -4.25 34.74
N ASP A 23 2.53 -3.16 35.51
CA ASP A 23 3.64 -2.22 35.62
C ASP A 23 4.93 -2.93 36.03
N VAL A 24 5.81 -3.17 35.06
CA VAL A 24 7.22 -3.50 35.29
C VAL A 24 8.01 -2.22 35.04
N PRO A 25 8.93 -1.80 35.93
CA PRO A 25 9.69 -0.58 35.76
C PRO A 25 10.40 -0.57 34.40
N GLU A 26 10.00 0.40 33.58
CA GLU A 26 10.43 0.60 32.20
C GLU A 26 11.91 0.99 32.17
N VAL A 27 12.79 -0.02 32.13
CA VAL A 27 14.13 0.17 31.56
C VAL A 27 13.89 0.64 30.14
N SER A 28 14.36 1.85 29.81
CA SER A 28 14.23 2.50 28.51
C SER A 28 15.02 1.74 27.42
N GLN A 29 14.55 0.53 27.11
CA GLN A 29 14.97 -0.24 25.96
C GLN A 29 14.61 0.60 24.72
N PRO A 30 15.56 0.85 23.80
CA PRO A 30 15.24 1.57 22.59
C PRO A 30 14.11 0.82 21.87
N LYS A 31 12.96 1.48 21.74
CA LYS A 31 11.77 0.92 21.06
C LYS A 31 12.22 0.39 19.71
N ARG A 32 12.17 -0.94 19.55
CA ARG A 32 12.59 -1.61 18.32
C ARG A 32 11.82 -0.99 17.16
N LYS A 33 12.54 -0.36 16.23
CA LYS A 33 11.93 0.18 15.01
C LYS A 33 11.31 -1.01 14.27
N ARG A 34 9.98 -1.00 14.12
CA ARG A 34 9.29 -2.01 13.30
C ARG A 34 9.82 -1.89 11.87
N GLN A 35 10.63 -2.86 11.47
CA GLN A 35 11.09 -2.94 10.08
C GLN A 35 9.94 -3.42 9.21
N THR A 36 9.63 -2.65 8.19
CA THR A 36 8.56 -2.96 7.23
C THR A 36 9.00 -3.94 6.14
N VAL A 37 10.31 -4.17 6.02
CA VAL A 37 10.94 -4.97 4.96
C VAL A 37 11.99 -5.90 5.57
N ALA A 38 11.96 -7.19 5.21
CA ALA A 38 13.00 -8.15 5.56
C ALA A 38 14.26 -7.92 4.73
N CYS A 39 15.44 -8.34 5.21
CA CYS A 39 16.66 -8.29 4.38
C CYS A 39 16.54 -9.25 3.18
N THR A 40 17.38 -9.07 2.17
CA THR A 40 17.36 -9.84 0.91
C THR A 40 17.44 -11.35 1.15
N SER A 41 18.29 -11.80 2.06
CA SER A 41 18.48 -13.23 2.36
C SER A 41 17.25 -13.83 3.03
N CYS A 42 16.63 -13.14 3.99
CA CYS A 42 15.39 -13.59 4.63
C CYS A 42 14.20 -13.56 3.68
N GLN A 43 14.15 -12.59 2.75
CA GLN A 43 13.13 -12.57 1.69
C GLN A 43 13.22 -13.81 0.80
N ILE A 44 14.44 -14.14 0.33
CA ILE A 44 14.67 -15.33 -0.52
C ILE A 44 14.31 -16.61 0.22
N LYS A 45 14.73 -16.74 1.48
CA LYS A 45 14.45 -17.92 2.32
C LYS A 45 13.01 -18.01 2.83
N ARG A 46 12.20 -16.94 2.70
CA ARG A 46 10.83 -16.82 3.25
C ARG A 46 10.76 -17.09 4.76
N VAL A 47 11.75 -16.60 5.51
CA VAL A 47 11.82 -16.74 6.99
C VAL A 47 11.65 -15.40 7.69
N LYS A 48 11.35 -15.45 9.00
CA LYS A 48 11.23 -14.24 9.83
C LYS A 48 12.55 -13.48 9.89
N CYS A 49 12.51 -12.19 9.58
CA CYS A 49 13.63 -11.28 9.74
C CYS A 49 13.47 -10.47 11.02
N SER A 50 14.51 -10.39 11.85
CA SER A 50 14.47 -9.61 13.10
C SER A 50 14.53 -8.09 12.87
N GLY A 51 15.11 -7.65 11.75
CA GLY A 51 15.21 -6.23 11.42
C GLY A 51 16.42 -5.50 12.01
N SER A 52 17.23 -6.17 12.84
CA SER A 52 18.56 -5.73 13.25
C SER A 52 19.56 -5.85 12.10
N PHE A 53 20.70 -5.15 12.19
CA PHE A 53 21.81 -5.32 11.27
C PHE A 53 23.06 -5.80 12.00
N PRO A 54 23.60 -6.99 11.67
CA PRO A 54 22.99 -8.03 10.83
C PRO A 54 21.71 -8.59 11.47
N CYS A 55 20.82 -9.15 10.64
CA CYS A 55 19.59 -9.77 11.12
C CYS A 55 19.89 -11.08 11.89
N ASP A 56 19.05 -11.49 12.84
CA ASP A 56 19.31 -12.67 13.69
C ASP A 56 19.39 -13.96 12.86
N GLY A 57 18.62 -14.05 11.78
CA GLY A 57 18.67 -15.19 10.83
C GLY A 57 19.85 -15.13 9.86
N CYS A 58 20.58 -14.02 9.83
CA CYS A 58 21.75 -13.78 9.00
C CYS A 58 23.04 -13.89 9.81
N ALA A 59 22.98 -13.55 11.10
CA ALA A 59 24.07 -13.65 12.03
C ALA A 59 24.57 -15.11 12.07
N GLY A 60 25.87 -15.30 11.82
CA GLY A 60 26.49 -16.64 11.81
C GLY A 60 26.21 -17.48 10.56
N THR A 61 25.64 -16.90 9.50
CA THR A 61 25.55 -17.56 8.19
C THR A 61 26.45 -16.88 7.16
N ASP A 62 26.87 -17.62 6.13
CA ASP A 62 27.68 -17.10 5.03
C ASP A 62 26.90 -16.19 4.06
N PHE A 63 25.63 -15.92 4.32
CA PHE A 63 24.79 -15.09 3.48
C PHE A 63 24.85 -13.62 3.88
N ILE A 64 25.00 -12.76 2.88
CA ILE A 64 25.06 -11.31 3.09
C ILE A 64 23.70 -10.78 3.58
N CYS A 65 23.68 -10.11 4.73
CA CYS A 65 22.52 -9.39 5.22
C CYS A 65 22.46 -8.02 4.55
N CYS A 66 21.56 -7.81 3.59
CA CYS A 66 21.40 -6.53 2.92
C CYS A 66 19.93 -6.05 2.95
N TYR A 67 19.73 -4.78 3.22
CA TYR A 67 18.42 -4.13 3.09
C TYR A 67 18.47 -3.23 1.86
N ASP A 68 17.64 -3.55 0.86
CA ASP A 68 17.49 -2.71 -0.34
C ASP A 68 16.16 -1.93 -0.24
N PRO A 69 16.20 -0.64 0.17
CA PRO A 69 15.00 0.18 0.26
C PRO A 69 14.34 0.42 -1.11
N ARG A 70 15.06 0.19 -2.22
CA ARG A 70 14.52 0.38 -3.58
C ARG A 70 13.58 -0.76 -3.98
N LYS A 71 13.58 -1.91 -3.28
CA LYS A 71 12.73 -3.06 -3.60
C LYS A 71 11.35 -3.01 -2.94
N ASP A 72 11.10 -2.07 -2.03
CA ASP A 72 9.76 -1.85 -1.46
C ASP A 72 8.85 -1.23 -2.52
N LYS A 73 8.27 -2.10 -3.36
CA LYS A 73 7.34 -1.72 -4.43
C LYS A 73 6.08 -1.08 -3.86
N ARG A 74 5.58 -1.57 -2.71
CA ARG A 74 4.36 -1.06 -2.07
C ARG A 74 4.46 0.44 -1.79
N ARG A 75 5.59 0.91 -1.24
CA ARG A 75 5.80 2.35 -0.98
C ARG A 75 5.92 3.14 -2.29
N LYS A 76 6.53 2.57 -3.32
CA LYS A 76 6.70 3.24 -4.63
C LYS A 76 5.38 3.35 -5.40
N GLU A 77 4.60 2.29 -5.44
CA GLU A 77 3.27 2.25 -6.07
C GLU A 77 2.36 3.28 -5.41
N ALA A 78 2.23 3.26 -4.07
CA ALA A 78 1.44 4.26 -3.37
C ALA A 78 1.89 5.71 -3.61
N LEU A 79 3.21 5.96 -3.74
CA LEU A 79 3.73 7.29 -4.09
C LEU A 79 3.41 7.67 -5.53
N LYS A 80 3.54 6.73 -6.47
CA LYS A 80 3.22 6.94 -7.89
C LYS A 80 1.74 7.23 -8.08
N ASP A 81 0.87 6.45 -7.45
CA ASP A 81 -0.58 6.63 -7.51
C ASP A 81 -0.98 8.00 -6.97
N ALA A 82 -0.38 8.40 -5.84
CA ALA A 82 -0.60 9.73 -5.25
C ALA A 82 -0.11 10.87 -6.16
N GLN A 83 1.04 10.70 -6.83
CA GLN A 83 1.58 11.68 -7.78
C GLN A 83 0.68 11.83 -9.00
N GLN A 84 0.30 10.72 -9.63
CA GLN A 84 -0.59 10.71 -10.79
C GLN A 84 -1.96 11.35 -10.44
N THR A 85 -2.51 11.02 -9.27
CA THR A 85 -3.77 11.61 -8.80
C THR A 85 -3.64 13.12 -8.64
N LYS A 86 -2.53 13.58 -8.03
CA LYS A 86 -2.26 15.00 -7.83
C LYS A 86 -2.17 15.75 -9.15
N GLU A 87 -1.54 15.17 -10.15
CA GLU A 87 -1.39 15.77 -11.48
C GLU A 87 -2.71 15.79 -12.24
N ALA A 88 -3.50 14.71 -12.23
CA ALA A 88 -4.84 14.70 -12.81
C ALA A 88 -5.73 15.81 -12.20
N LEU A 89 -5.70 15.98 -10.88
CA LEU A 89 -6.45 17.06 -10.20
C LEU A 89 -5.99 18.45 -10.65
N ARG A 90 -4.68 18.67 -10.82
CA ARG A 90 -4.17 19.96 -11.31
C ARG A 90 -4.67 20.26 -12.72
N THR A 91 -4.67 19.27 -13.61
CA THR A 91 -5.17 19.43 -14.97
C THR A 91 -6.65 19.82 -14.98
N ILE A 92 -7.47 19.15 -14.17
CA ILE A 92 -8.91 19.48 -14.04
C ILE A 92 -9.09 20.91 -13.53
N ILE A 93 -8.38 21.29 -12.46
CA ILE A 93 -8.47 22.65 -11.89
C ILE A 93 -8.08 23.69 -12.93
N ASN A 94 -7.03 23.43 -13.71
CA ASN A 94 -6.56 24.36 -14.73
C ASN A 94 -7.62 24.56 -15.84
N ILE A 95 -8.25 23.49 -16.29
CA ILE A 95 -9.34 23.55 -17.27
C ILE A 95 -10.54 24.34 -16.72
N ILE A 96 -10.88 24.16 -15.44
CA ILE A 96 -12.01 24.87 -14.82
C ILE A 96 -11.71 26.38 -14.64
N TYR A 97 -10.48 26.74 -14.31
CA TYR A 97 -10.13 28.13 -13.96
C TYR A 97 -9.70 28.97 -15.17
N GLN A 98 -8.99 28.36 -16.13
CA GLN A 98 -8.38 29.05 -17.27
C GLN A 98 -8.88 28.54 -18.62
N GLY A 99 -9.60 27.42 -18.64
CA GLY A 99 -10.11 26.82 -19.87
C GLY A 99 -11.25 27.62 -20.49
N THR A 100 -11.44 27.41 -21.78
CA THR A 100 -12.59 27.93 -22.52
C THR A 100 -13.83 27.08 -22.25
N ASP A 101 -15.02 27.60 -22.58
CA ASP A 101 -16.26 26.82 -22.47
C ASP A 101 -16.20 25.51 -23.29
N SER A 102 -15.49 25.54 -24.43
CA SER A 102 -15.24 24.35 -25.24
C SER A 102 -14.37 23.31 -24.53
N ASP A 103 -13.35 23.74 -23.78
CA ASP A 103 -12.51 22.83 -22.97
C ASP A 103 -13.32 22.17 -21.86
N LEU A 104 -14.21 22.94 -21.23
CA LEU A 104 -15.10 22.44 -20.19
C LEU A 104 -16.12 21.44 -20.75
N ASP A 105 -16.67 21.70 -21.94
CA ASP A 105 -17.61 20.78 -22.60
C ASP A 105 -16.92 19.50 -23.08
N ASN A 106 -15.69 19.60 -23.60
CA ASN A 106 -14.87 18.44 -23.93
C ASN A 106 -14.55 17.59 -22.68
N LEU A 107 -14.19 18.23 -21.56
CA LEU A 107 -13.98 17.53 -20.29
C LEU A 107 -15.25 16.83 -19.83
N LYS A 108 -16.40 17.51 -19.84
CA LYS A 108 -17.70 16.91 -19.47
C LYS A 108 -18.06 15.73 -20.37
N ALA A 109 -17.86 15.85 -21.69
CA ALA A 109 -18.11 14.77 -22.63
C ALA A 109 -17.22 13.56 -22.32
N LYS A 110 -15.93 13.79 -22.04
CA LYS A 110 -14.97 12.74 -21.67
C LYS A 110 -15.32 12.09 -20.33
N LEU A 111 -15.77 12.84 -19.33
CA LEU A 111 -16.24 12.26 -18.07
C LEU A 111 -17.50 11.40 -18.25
N LYS A 112 -18.40 11.81 -19.15
CA LYS A 112 -19.65 11.08 -19.46
C LYS A 112 -19.44 9.82 -20.29
N THR A 113 -18.30 9.66 -20.98
CA THR A 113 -18.01 8.44 -21.75
C THR A 113 -17.71 7.22 -20.88
N PHE A 114 -17.39 7.42 -19.59
CA PHE A 114 -17.09 6.32 -18.69
C PHE A 114 -18.32 5.88 -17.91
N ALA A 115 -18.52 4.56 -17.82
CA ALA A 115 -19.65 3.94 -17.15
C ALA A 115 -19.53 3.92 -15.61
N SER A 116 -18.34 4.19 -15.06
CA SER A 116 -18.11 4.23 -13.62
C SER A 116 -17.05 5.29 -13.23
N PRO A 117 -17.16 5.88 -12.03
CA PRO A 117 -16.16 6.81 -11.50
C PRO A 117 -14.75 6.22 -11.42
N GLU A 118 -14.62 4.91 -11.16
CA GLU A 118 -13.32 4.23 -11.11
C GLU A 118 -12.64 4.20 -12.49
N ALA A 119 -13.42 3.94 -13.55
CA ALA A 119 -12.91 3.92 -14.92
C ALA A 119 -12.46 5.31 -15.41
N VAL A 120 -13.16 6.37 -14.96
CA VAL A 120 -12.73 7.76 -15.18
C VAL A 120 -11.36 8.01 -14.56
N MET A 121 -11.16 7.58 -13.32
CA MET A 121 -9.88 7.81 -12.62
C MET A 121 -8.74 7.10 -13.34
N GLU A 122 -8.91 5.85 -13.76
CA GLU A 122 -7.87 5.10 -14.46
C GLU A 122 -7.44 5.79 -15.77
N GLU A 123 -8.39 6.30 -16.56
CA GLU A 123 -8.10 7.04 -17.78
C GLU A 123 -7.40 8.38 -17.51
N LEU A 124 -7.86 9.11 -16.49
CA LEU A 124 -7.26 10.38 -16.11
C LEU A 124 -5.82 10.20 -15.63
N LEU A 125 -5.49 9.08 -14.99
CA LEU A 125 -4.12 8.75 -14.54
C LEU A 125 -3.20 8.32 -15.70
N ASN A 126 -3.75 7.75 -16.78
CA ASN A 126 -3.00 7.32 -17.96
C ASN A 126 -2.64 8.48 -18.92
N ASN A 127 -3.47 9.52 -18.96
CA ASN A 127 -3.28 10.67 -19.87
C ASN A 127 -2.39 11.80 -19.30
N VAL A 128 -1.66 11.55 -18.21
CA VAL A 128 -0.81 12.56 -17.52
C VAL A 128 0.62 12.62 -18.07
N HIS A 129 0.92 12.05 -19.23
CA HIS A 129 2.24 12.21 -19.84
C HIS A 129 2.29 13.46 -20.72
N ILE A 130 2.88 14.53 -20.18
CA ILE A 130 3.56 15.61 -20.93
C ILE A 130 4.94 15.79 -20.32
#